data_AF-A0AA42L3H1-F1
#
_entry.id   AF-A0AA42L3H1-F1
#
_cell.length_a   1.000
_cell.length_b   1.000
_cell.length_c   1.000
_cell.angle_alpha   90.00
_cell.angle_beta   90.00
_cell.angle_gamma   90.00
#
_symmetry.space_group_name_H-M   'P 1'
#
loop_
_entity.id
_entity.type
_entity.pdbx_description
1 polymer ?
#
loop_
_entity_poly.entity_id
_entity_poly.type
_entity_poly.pdbx_seq_one_letter_code
_entity_poly.pdbx_strand_id
1 'polypeptide(L)' 'MKVLACTVETIPCPPENEVWIDFSTAIDFAALGITAETTTYALTFGFAAVFGFFVLGYVLGIAKGLIKKL' A
#
# COMPACT_ATOMS: atom_id res chain seq x y z
N MET A 1 0.65 10.67 22.64
CA MET A 1 1.71 10.53 21.61
C MET A 1 1.47 11.61 20.58
N LYS A 2 2.52 12.27 20.06
CA LYS A 2 2.40 13.34 19.04
C LYS A 2 3.18 12.92 17.81
N VAL A 3 2.64 13.17 16.63
CA VAL A 3 3.31 12.95 15.33
C VAL A 3 3.53 14.28 14.66
N LEU A 4 4.67 14.37 13.99
CA LEU A 4 5.05 15.52 13.20
C LEU A 4 4.46 15.31 11.80
N ALA A 5 3.48 16.15 11.43
CA ALA A 5 2.80 16.09 10.15
C ALA A 5 3.16 17.34 9.34
N CYS A 6 3.21 17.18 8.02
CA CYS A 6 3.46 18.29 7.10
C CYS A 6 2.12 18.76 6.51
N THR A 7 1.88 20.07 6.48
CA THR A 7 0.68 20.64 5.85
C THR A 7 0.80 20.79 4.32
N VAL A 8 1.99 20.52 3.78
CA VAL A 8 2.31 20.62 2.35
C VAL A 8 2.90 19.31 1.85
N GLU A 9 2.52 18.90 0.64
CA GLU A 9 2.99 17.66 -0.01
C GLU A 9 4.38 17.84 -0.65
N THR A 10 5.33 18.41 0.09
CA THR A 10 6.71 18.61 -0.37
C THR A 10 7.69 17.80 0.48
N ILE A 11 8.61 17.10 -0.18
CA ILE A 11 9.66 16.29 0.45
C ILE A 11 11.03 16.90 0.09
N PRO A 12 11.87 17.31 1.06
CA PRO A 12 11.64 17.31 2.51
C PRO A 12 10.65 18.41 2.95
N CYS A 13 9.91 18.16 4.04
CA CYS A 13 8.96 19.12 4.61
C CYS A 13 9.72 20.39 5.08
N PRO A 14 9.34 21.59 4.64
CA PRO A 14 9.94 22.83 5.13
C PRO A 14 9.61 23.04 6.62
N PRO A 15 10.56 23.53 7.44
CA PRO A 15 10.39 23.63 8.90
C PRO A 15 9.25 24.56 9.32
N GLU A 16 8.85 25.50 8.47
CA GLU A 16 7.72 26.40 8.67
C GLU A 16 6.34 25.74 8.51
N ASN A 17 6.29 24.55 7.90
CA ASN A 17 5.06 23.79 7.64
C ASN A 17 4.98 22.50 8.48
N GLU A 18 5.85 22.35 9.48
CA GLU A 18 5.86 21.25 10.43
C GLU A 18 4.86 21.52 11.57
N VAL A 19 3.81 20.71 11.65
CA VAL A 19 2.78 20.84 12.70
C VAL A 19 2.76 19.58 13.56
N TRP A 20 2.83 19.77 14.88
CA TRP A 20 2.72 18.69 15.84
C TRP A 20 1.24 18.37 16.11
N ILE A 21 0.76 17.25 15.57
CA ILE A 21 -0.62 16.81 15.72
C ILE A 21 -0.72 15.79 16.86
N ASP A 22 -1.73 15.96 17.72
CA ASP A 22 -2.04 15.01 18.78
C ASP A 22 -2.79 13.80 18.17
N PHE A 23 -2.33 12.57 18.46
CA PHE A 23 -2.96 11.36 17.90
C PHE A 23 -4.45 11.23 18.28
N SER A 24 -4.88 11.86 19.38
CA SER A 24 -6.30 11.90 19.78
C SER A 24 -7.18 12.69 18.80
N THR A 25 -6.60 13.65 18.07
CA THR A 25 -7.25 14.41 17.00
C THR A 25 -7.05 13.80 15.61
N ALA A 26 -6.15 12.81 15.47
CA ALA A 26 -5.84 12.11 14.22
C ALA A 26 -6.87 11.03 13.84
N ILE A 27 -8.16 11.32 14.08
CA ILE A 27 -9.29 10.56 13.53
C ILE A 27 -9.48 10.90 12.04
N ASP A 28 -8.83 11.98 11.58
CA ASP A 28 -8.78 12.33 10.16
C ASP A 28 -7.70 11.49 9.45
N PHE A 29 -8.09 10.29 9.03
CA PHE A 29 -7.25 9.36 8.25
C PHE A 29 -6.69 10.03 6.98
N ALA A 30 -7.35 11.05 6.44
CA ALA A 30 -6.86 11.80 5.29
C ALA A 30 -5.61 12.62 5.63
N ALA A 31 -5.52 13.20 6.85
CA ALA A 31 -4.33 13.93 7.31
C ALA A 31 -3.11 13.01 7.54
N LEU A 32 -3.35 11.71 7.70
CA LEU A 32 -2.32 10.67 7.79
C LEU A 32 -1.93 10.08 6.43
N GLY A 33 -2.48 10.61 5.32
CA GLY A 33 -2.25 10.09 3.97
C GLY A 33 -3.00 8.79 3.66
N ILE A 34 -3.91 8.36 4.54
CA ILE A 34 -4.82 7.23 4.30
C ILE A 34 -6.03 7.79 3.57
N THR A 35 -5.90 7.96 2.26
CA THR A 35 -6.96 8.34 1.36
C THR A 35 -7.56 7.09 0.70
N ALA A 36 -8.72 7.22 0.06
CA ALA A 36 -9.33 6.11 -0.68
C ALA A 36 -8.38 5.60 -1.79
N GLU A 37 -7.60 6.48 -2.40
CA GLU A 37 -6.62 6.15 -3.43
C GLU A 37 -5.45 5.34 -2.86
N THR A 38 -4.89 5.73 -1.72
CA THR A 38 -3.77 4.97 -1.12
C THR A 38 -4.23 3.61 -0.58
N THR A 39 -5.47 3.53 -0.08
CA THR A 39 -6.06 2.28 0.41
C THR A 39 -6.34 1.29 -0.73
N THR A 40 -6.90 1.78 -1.84
CA THR A 40 -7.16 0.93 -3.02
C THR A 40 -5.85 0.50 -3.69
N TYR A 41 -4.85 1.37 -3.74
CA TYR A 41 -3.52 1.01 -4.22
C TYR A 41 -2.87 -0.10 -3.36
N ALA A 42 -2.90 0.03 -2.04
CA ALA A 42 -2.37 -1.00 -1.14
C ALA A 42 -3.11 -2.34 -1.29
N LEU A 43 -4.44 -2.32 -1.40
CA LEU A 43 -5.25 -3.52 -1.57
C LEU A 43 -4.98 -4.20 -2.92
N THR A 44 -4.91 -3.43 -4.01
CA THR A 44 -4.66 -3.97 -5.36
C THR A 44 -3.26 -4.56 -5.46
N PHE A 45 -2.25 -3.92 -4.87
CA PHE A 45 -0.88 -4.45 -4.86
C PHE A 45 -0.79 -5.76 -4.06
N GLY A 46 -1.44 -5.82 -2.89
CA GLY A 46 -1.50 -7.04 -2.08
C GLY A 46 -2.22 -8.18 -2.80
N PHE A 47 -3.38 -7.91 -3.40
CA PHE A 47 -4.14 -8.92 -4.15
C PHE A 47 -3.38 -9.39 -5.40
N ALA A 48 -2.76 -8.47 -6.14
CA ALA A 48 -1.99 -8.78 -7.34
C ALA A 48 -0.81 -9.71 -7.04
N ALA A 49 -0.12 -9.52 -5.92
CA ALA A 49 0.97 -10.41 -5.51
C ALA A 49 0.48 -11.83 -5.25
N VAL A 50 -0.57 -11.99 -4.43
CA VAL A 50 -1.13 -13.31 -4.09
C VAL A 50 -1.67 -14.02 -5.34
N PHE A 51 -2.45 -13.29 -6.15
CA PHE A 51 -3.01 -13.82 -7.38
C PHE A 51 -1.90 -14.18 -8.40
N GLY A 52 -0.84 -13.38 -8.49
CA GLY A 52 0.31 -13.66 -9.33
C GLY A 52 1.00 -14.98 -8.98
N PHE A 53 1.26 -15.23 -7.69
CA PHE A 53 1.83 -16.50 -7.24
C PHE A 53 0.89 -17.69 -7.48
N PHE A 54 -0.41 -17.50 -7.29
CA PHE A 54 -1.41 -18.52 -7.60
C PHE A 54 -1.39 -18.91 -9.09
N VAL A 55 -1.40 -17.93 -9.99
CA VAL A 55 -1.34 -18.16 -11.44
C VAL A 55 -0.01 -18.82 -11.84
N LEU A 56 1.11 -18.38 -11.28
CA LEU A 56 2.41 -19.03 -11.50
C LEU A 56 2.39 -20.51 -11.13
N GLY A 57 1.87 -20.84 -9.94
CA GLY A 57 1.72 -22.23 -9.50
C GLY A 57 0.82 -23.05 -10.43
N TYR A 58 -0.30 -22.45 -10.86
CA TYR A 58 -1.24 -23.09 -11.78
C TYR A 58 -0.61 -23.39 -13.15
N VAL A 59 0.10 -22.42 -13.73
CA VAL A 59 0.80 -22.57 -15.01
C VAL A 59 1.89 -23.64 -14.92
N LEU A 60 2.68 -23.66 -13.85
CA LEU A 60 3.69 -24.70 -13.62
C LEU A 60 3.07 -26.09 -13.47
N GLY A 61 1.89 -26.18 -12.84
CA GLY A 61 1.12 -27.43 -12.73
C GLY A 61 0.66 -27.95 -14.10
N ILE A 62 0.09 -27.08 -14.93
CA ILE A 62 -0.31 -27.42 -16.30
C ILE A 62 0.90 -27.84 -17.13
N ALA A 63 1.99 -27.08 -17.07
CA ALA A 63 3.21 -27.38 -17.81
C ALA A 63 3.75 -28.78 -17.48
N LYS A 64 3.83 -29.12 -16.19
CA LYS A 64 4.22 -30.48 -15.76
C LYS A 64 3.23 -31.54 -16.22
N GLY A 65 1.94 -31.25 -16.22
CA GLY A 65 0.90 -32.16 -16.70
C GLY A 65 0.99 -32.44 -18.21
N LEU A 66 1.32 -31.41 -19.01
CA LEU A 66 1.56 -31.53 -20.45
C LEU A 66 2.84 -32.32 -20.74
N ILE A 67 3.93 -32.05 -20.03
CA ILE A 67 5.20 -32.78 -20.20
C ILE A 67 5.03 -34.27 -19.87
N LYS A 68 4.24 -34.62 -18.85
CA LYS A 68 3.98 -36.03 -18.50
C LYS A 68 3.04 -36.77 -19.47
N LYS A 69 2.35 -36.03 -20.36
CA LYS A 69 1.43 -36.59 -21.35
C LYS A 69 2.06 -36.72 -22.74
N LEU A 70 3.19 -36.07 -22.98
CA LEU A 70 4.05 -36.32 -24.14
C LEU A 70 4.91 -37.58 -23.89
#